data_AF-A0A7C0XR78-F1
#
_entry.id   AF-A0A7C0XR78-F1
#
_cell.length_a   1.000
_cell.length_b   1.000
_cell.length_c   1.000
_cell.angle_alpha   90.00
_cell.angle_beta   90.00
_cell.angle_gamma   90.00
#
_symmetry.space_group_name_H-M   'P 1'
#
loop_
_entity.id
_entity.type
_entity.pdbx_description
1 polymer ?
#
loop_
_entity_poly.entity_id
_entity_poly.type
_entity_poly.pdbx_seq_one_letter_code
_entity_poly.pdbx_strand_id
1 'polypeptide(L)'
;MAFDKKARNQLAKMVASCRRKLSEDITDQLSGTYGLHPDGTVLPLDKLTYLSETQMAVARQLRDLLDHYICGGSGTHSDRYEAAYNRLVLEISFTALNRLAALRLCEERGLVVECVRKGMASEGFRVFEMLSGGALGSRYETYRVFLECLFDELAMDLGVLFDRSTPQSAVFPSERCLEEVLEVLNQPELVHLWSEDETIGWIYQYFNPPEERKAMRE
;
A
#
# COMPACT_ATOMS: atom_id res chain seq x y z
N MET A 1 -7.97 17.55 21.17
CA MET A 1 -8.65 16.87 22.31
C MET A 1 -8.00 15.51 22.45
N ALA A 2 -7.87 14.93 23.64
CA ALA A 2 -7.20 13.63 23.76
C ALA A 2 -7.89 12.59 22.83
N PHE A 3 -7.09 11.82 22.09
CA PHE A 3 -7.52 10.77 21.17
C PHE A 3 -8.37 9.74 21.92
N ASP A 4 -9.68 9.96 21.97
CA ASP A 4 -10.57 9.27 22.91
C ASP A 4 -10.77 7.80 22.51
N LYS A 5 -11.43 7.03 23.38
CA LYS A 5 -11.66 5.60 23.12
C LYS A 5 -12.49 5.37 21.84
N LYS A 6 -13.41 6.28 21.51
CA LYS A 6 -14.28 6.16 20.34
C LYS A 6 -13.48 6.42 19.06
N ALA A 7 -12.69 7.48 19.01
CA ALA A 7 -11.75 7.81 17.94
C ALA A 7 -10.78 6.65 17.66
N ARG A 8 -10.17 6.08 18.70
CA ARG A 8 -9.30 4.88 18.57
C ARG A 8 -10.02 3.68 17.98
N ASN A 9 -11.25 3.41 18.42
CA ASN A 9 -12.03 2.30 17.89
C ASN A 9 -12.42 2.51 16.42
N GLN A 10 -12.75 3.74 16.02
CA GLN A 10 -13.04 4.08 14.62
C GLN A 10 -11.80 3.90 13.75
N LEU A 11 -10.65 4.42 14.20
CA LEU A 11 -9.39 4.26 13.49
C LEU A 11 -8.98 2.79 13.37
N ALA A 12 -9.07 2.02 14.44
CA ALA A 12 -8.75 0.59 14.41
C ALA A 12 -9.63 -0.19 13.41
N LYS A 13 -10.92 0.15 13.31
CA LYS A 13 -11.83 -0.46 12.32
C LYS A 13 -11.46 -0.07 10.90
N MET A 14 -11.15 1.21 10.66
CA MET A 14 -10.67 1.69 9.36
C MET A 14 -9.42 0.91 8.93
N VAL A 15 -8.42 0.82 9.81
CA VAL A 15 -7.15 0.16 9.53
C VAL A 15 -7.35 -1.33 9.25
N ALA A 16 -8.16 -2.02 10.06
CA ALA A 16 -8.46 -3.44 9.85
C ALA A 16 -9.19 -3.69 8.52
N SER A 17 -10.12 -2.81 8.15
CA SER A 17 -10.83 -2.89 6.87
C SER A 17 -9.88 -2.68 5.68
N CYS A 18 -9.05 -1.64 5.72
CA CYS A 18 -8.07 -1.37 4.67
C CYS A 18 -7.03 -2.49 4.56
N ARG A 19 -6.51 -2.98 5.69
CA ARG A 19 -5.57 -4.11 5.73
C ARG A 19 -6.15 -5.33 5.02
N ARG A 20 -7.37 -5.73 5.35
CA ARG A 20 -8.02 -6.88 4.70
C ARG A 20 -8.11 -6.69 3.19
N LYS A 21 -8.65 -5.55 2.73
CA LYS A 21 -8.83 -5.23 1.31
C LYS A 21 -7.51 -5.25 0.54
N LEU A 22 -6.48 -4.61 1.09
CA LEU A 22 -5.14 -4.56 0.49
C LEU A 22 -4.51 -5.95 0.48
N SER A 23 -4.56 -6.71 1.57
CA SER A 23 -3.95 -8.05 1.61
C SER A 23 -4.63 -9.04 0.68
N GLU A 24 -5.96 -8.98 0.53
CA GLU A 24 -6.70 -9.77 -0.46
C GLU A 24 -6.29 -9.38 -1.89
N ASP A 25 -6.30 -8.10 -2.22
CA ASP A 25 -5.92 -7.60 -3.55
C ASP A 25 -4.47 -7.94 -3.92
N ILE A 26 -3.53 -7.73 -3.00
CA ILE A 26 -2.13 -8.07 -3.22
C ILE A 26 -1.97 -9.59 -3.39
N THR A 27 -2.68 -10.41 -2.63
CA THR A 27 -2.66 -11.88 -2.82
C THR A 27 -3.15 -12.27 -4.21
N ASP A 28 -4.27 -11.68 -4.66
CA ASP A 28 -4.84 -11.91 -5.98
C ASP A 28 -3.87 -11.48 -7.09
N GLN A 29 -3.21 -10.33 -6.95
CA GLN A 29 -2.21 -9.85 -7.92
C GLN A 29 -0.95 -10.73 -7.94
N LEU A 30 -0.43 -11.11 -6.76
CA LEU A 30 0.73 -11.99 -6.65
C LEU A 30 0.47 -13.33 -7.34
N SER A 31 -0.68 -13.96 -7.08
CA SER A 31 -1.04 -15.24 -7.69
C SER A 31 -1.43 -15.10 -9.17
N GLY A 32 -2.33 -14.17 -9.49
CA GLY A 32 -2.94 -14.06 -10.81
C GLY A 32 -2.06 -13.38 -11.86
N THR A 33 -1.23 -12.41 -11.47
CA THR A 33 -0.38 -11.63 -12.39
C THR A 33 1.07 -12.05 -12.30
N TYR A 34 1.60 -12.27 -11.10
CA TYR A 34 3.03 -12.51 -10.90
C TYR A 34 3.39 -14.00 -10.69
N GLY A 35 2.39 -14.88 -10.64
CA GLY A 35 2.55 -16.32 -10.52
C GLY A 35 3.18 -16.78 -9.21
N LEU A 36 3.01 -16.02 -8.13
CA LEU A 36 3.44 -16.38 -6.78
C LEU A 36 2.20 -16.80 -5.99
N HIS A 37 2.09 -18.09 -5.69
CA HIS A 37 0.92 -18.65 -5.01
C HIS A 37 1.17 -18.83 -3.52
N PRO A 38 0.14 -18.73 -2.67
CA PRO A 38 0.27 -18.91 -1.23
C PRO A 38 0.66 -20.34 -0.83
N ASP A 39 0.43 -21.33 -1.69
CA ASP A 39 0.67 -22.75 -1.44
C ASP A 39 2.14 -23.19 -1.67
N GLY A 40 3.03 -22.27 -2.06
CA GLY A 40 4.40 -22.61 -2.44
C GLY A 40 4.65 -22.66 -3.93
N THR A 41 3.60 -22.63 -4.76
CA THR A 41 3.75 -22.69 -6.21
C THR A 41 4.29 -21.36 -6.74
N VAL A 42 5.43 -21.41 -7.44
CA VAL A 42 6.02 -20.25 -8.13
C VAL A 42 6.11 -20.56 -9.62
N LEU A 43 5.37 -19.82 -10.44
CA LEU A 43 5.45 -19.96 -11.89
C LEU A 43 6.80 -19.42 -12.39
N PRO A 44 7.49 -20.17 -13.26
CA PRO A 44 8.68 -19.68 -13.96
C PRO A 44 8.41 -18.40 -14.76
N LEU A 45 9.38 -17.47 -14.75
CA LEU A 45 9.25 -16.16 -15.43
C LEU A 45 9.03 -16.29 -16.95
N ASP A 46 9.63 -17.31 -17.58
CA ASP A 46 9.47 -17.60 -19.00
C ASP A 46 8.03 -18.02 -19.39
N LYS A 47 7.21 -18.42 -18.41
CA LYS A 47 5.77 -18.70 -18.61
C LYS A 47 4.88 -17.46 -18.44
N LEU A 48 5.41 -16.34 -17.95
CA LEU A 48 4.67 -15.09 -17.76
C LEU A 48 4.78 -14.17 -18.99
N THR A 49 4.58 -14.73 -20.20
CA THR A 49 4.80 -14.04 -21.47
C THR A 49 3.82 -12.89 -21.75
N TYR A 50 2.79 -12.74 -20.93
CA TYR A 50 1.78 -11.68 -21.00
C TYR A 50 2.18 -10.41 -20.25
N LEU A 51 3.26 -10.44 -19.47
CA LEU A 51 3.73 -9.29 -18.71
C LEU A 51 4.49 -8.31 -19.62
N SER A 52 4.22 -7.01 -19.42
CA SER A 52 5.07 -5.94 -19.96
C SER A 52 6.47 -5.97 -19.35
N GLU A 53 7.44 -5.25 -19.95
CA GLU A 53 8.81 -5.17 -19.41
C GLU A 53 8.85 -4.66 -17.97
N THR A 54 8.04 -3.64 -17.65
CA THR A 54 7.92 -3.10 -16.29
C THR A 54 7.35 -4.13 -15.32
N GLN A 55 6.28 -4.83 -15.70
CA GLN A 55 5.72 -5.89 -14.87
C GLN A 55 6.68 -7.08 -14.72
N MET A 56 7.49 -7.37 -15.73
CA MET A 56 8.52 -8.40 -15.65
C MET A 56 9.64 -8.03 -14.68
N ALA A 57 10.04 -6.75 -14.64
CA ALA A 57 10.98 -6.25 -13.64
C ALA A 57 10.40 -6.41 -12.21
N VAL A 58 9.13 -6.04 -12.00
CA VAL A 58 8.41 -6.26 -10.74
C VAL A 58 8.39 -7.74 -10.37
N ALA A 59 8.05 -8.63 -11.31
CA ALA A 59 7.99 -10.07 -11.08
C ALA A 59 9.34 -10.65 -10.62
N ARG A 60 10.47 -10.13 -11.12
CA ARG A 60 11.82 -10.50 -10.68
C ARG A 60 12.09 -9.99 -9.27
N GLN A 61 11.84 -8.71 -9.01
CA GLN A 61 12.03 -8.10 -7.69
C GLN A 61 11.23 -8.82 -6.59
N LEU A 62 9.98 -9.21 -6.89
CA LEU A 62 9.14 -9.95 -5.95
C LEU A 62 9.72 -11.33 -5.61
N ARG A 63 10.32 -12.03 -6.58
CA ARG A 63 10.99 -13.31 -6.37
C ARG A 63 12.25 -13.15 -5.53
N ASP A 64 13.07 -12.16 -5.87
CA ASP A 64 14.29 -11.86 -5.11
C ASP A 64 13.97 -11.54 -3.64
N LEU A 65 12.90 -10.76 -3.40
CA LEU A 65 12.44 -10.42 -2.06
C LEU A 65 11.88 -11.63 -1.31
N LEU A 66 11.08 -12.47 -1.99
CA LEU A 66 10.54 -13.70 -1.42
C LEU A 66 11.65 -14.67 -1.02
N ASP A 67 12.64 -14.88 -1.89
CA ASP A 67 13.80 -15.72 -1.63
C ASP A 67 14.63 -15.19 -0.44
N HIS A 68 14.80 -13.87 -0.35
CA HIS A 68 15.43 -13.23 0.80
C HIS A 68 14.70 -13.55 2.11
N TYR A 69 13.36 -13.46 2.14
CA TYR A 69 12.56 -13.79 3.32
C TYR A 69 12.59 -15.29 3.67
N ILE A 70 12.59 -16.17 2.66
CA ILE A 70 12.73 -17.62 2.88
C ILE A 70 14.08 -17.97 3.53
N CYS A 71 15.14 -17.28 3.13
CA CYS A 71 16.48 -17.48 3.70
C CYS A 71 16.59 -17.04 5.17
N GLY A 72 15.84 -16.01 5.57
CA GLY A 72 15.77 -15.55 6.96
C GLY A 72 14.85 -16.36 7.87
N GLY A 73 13.99 -17.21 7.29
CA GLY A 73 13.03 -18.02 8.03
C GLY A 73 13.63 -19.26 8.71
N SER A 74 12.95 -19.77 9.74
CA SER A 74 13.27 -21.04 10.41
C SER A 74 12.15 -22.06 10.17
N GLY A 75 12.48 -23.36 10.24
CA GLY A 75 11.50 -24.45 10.03
C GLY A 75 11.68 -25.16 8.68
N THR A 76 10.66 -25.90 8.26
CA THR A 76 10.69 -26.60 6.97
C THR A 76 10.68 -25.61 5.80
N HIS A 77 10.96 -26.08 4.59
CA HIS A 77 10.85 -25.22 3.41
C HIS A 77 9.42 -24.65 3.24
N SER A 78 8.40 -25.47 3.51
CA SER A 78 7.00 -25.05 3.42
C SER A 78 6.69 -23.96 4.44
N ASP A 79 7.10 -24.14 5.69
CA ASP A 79 6.87 -23.14 6.75
C ASP A 79 7.55 -21.81 6.43
N ARG A 80 8.80 -21.87 5.94
CA ARG A 80 9.57 -20.68 5.57
C ARG A 80 8.94 -19.95 4.39
N TYR A 81 8.44 -20.68 3.39
CA TYR A 81 7.74 -20.09 2.25
C TYR A 81 6.44 -19.40 2.69
N GLU A 82 5.60 -20.09 3.47
CA GLU A 82 4.32 -19.54 3.93
C GLU A 82 4.55 -18.25 4.74
N ALA A 83 5.50 -18.27 5.68
CA ALA A 83 5.86 -17.10 6.46
C ALA A 83 6.40 -15.95 5.58
N ALA A 84 7.27 -16.26 4.61
CA ALA A 84 7.83 -15.28 3.68
C ALA A 84 6.76 -14.66 2.77
N TYR A 85 5.83 -15.46 2.25
CA TYR A 85 4.72 -15.00 1.42
C TYR A 85 3.77 -14.10 2.21
N ASN A 86 3.38 -14.52 3.42
CA ASN A 86 2.51 -13.72 4.28
C ASN A 86 3.18 -12.38 4.66
N ARG A 87 4.48 -12.40 4.95
CA ARG A 87 5.27 -11.18 5.21
C ARG A 87 5.30 -10.25 3.98
N LEU A 88 5.52 -10.81 2.79
CA LEU A 88 5.52 -10.06 1.53
C LEU A 88 4.18 -9.33 1.32
N VAL A 89 3.07 -10.05 1.42
CA VAL A 89 1.71 -9.47 1.30
C VAL A 89 1.50 -8.38 2.34
N LEU A 90 1.90 -8.62 3.60
CA LEU A 90 1.68 -7.70 4.70
C LEU A 90 2.47 -6.40 4.52
N GLU A 91 3.75 -6.47 4.15
CA GLU A 91 4.61 -5.30 3.99
C GLU A 91 4.21 -4.42 2.80
N ILE A 92 3.82 -5.03 1.67
CA ILE A 92 3.29 -4.29 0.51
C ILE A 92 1.97 -3.60 0.90
N SER A 93 1.05 -4.35 1.54
CA SER A 93 -0.23 -3.81 2.01
C SER A 93 -0.03 -2.66 2.99
N PHE A 94 0.93 -2.81 3.93
CA PHE A 94 1.28 -1.78 4.90
C PHE A 94 1.78 -0.52 4.21
N THR A 95 2.73 -0.67 3.28
CA THR A 95 3.33 0.43 2.54
C THR A 95 2.26 1.24 1.78
N ALA A 96 1.33 0.55 1.10
CA ALA A 96 0.23 1.20 0.39
C ALA A 96 -0.66 2.02 1.34
N LEU A 97 -1.14 1.43 2.44
CA LEU A 97 -1.99 2.15 3.40
C LEU A 97 -1.25 3.33 4.05
N ASN A 98 0.00 3.12 4.45
CA ASN A 98 0.77 4.11 5.18
C ASN A 98 1.01 5.38 4.34
N ARG A 99 1.30 5.20 3.03
CA ARG A 99 1.44 6.33 2.09
C ARG A 99 0.13 7.07 1.87
N LEU A 100 -0.97 6.36 1.66
CA LEU A 100 -2.29 6.98 1.48
C LEU A 100 -2.73 7.75 2.73
N ALA A 101 -2.52 7.18 3.91
CA ALA A 101 -2.81 7.84 5.19
C ALA A 101 -1.93 9.09 5.39
N ALA A 102 -0.64 9.02 5.06
CA ALA A 102 0.25 10.16 5.16
C ALA A 102 -0.11 11.29 4.19
N LEU A 103 -0.46 10.97 2.92
CA LEU A 103 -1.01 11.96 2.00
C LEU A 103 -2.28 12.61 2.57
N ARG A 104 -3.20 11.80 3.11
CA ARG A 104 -4.44 12.31 3.72
C ARG A 104 -4.19 13.25 4.90
N LEU A 105 -3.15 12.99 5.70
CA LEU A 105 -2.69 13.89 6.79
C LEU A 105 -2.04 15.17 6.27
N CYS A 106 -1.25 15.07 5.20
CA CYS A 106 -0.61 16.22 4.55
C CYS A 106 -1.67 17.17 3.96
N GLU A 107 -2.72 16.62 3.36
CA GLU A 107 -3.87 17.39 2.86
C GLU A 107 -4.60 18.14 3.97
N GLU A 108 -4.87 17.49 5.10
CA GLU A 108 -5.56 18.14 6.23
C GLU A 108 -4.74 19.30 6.81
N ARG A 109 -3.41 19.26 6.62
CA ARG A 109 -2.47 20.29 7.03
C ARG A 109 -2.16 21.31 5.92
N GLY A 110 -2.74 21.15 4.74
CA GLY A 110 -2.49 22.02 3.59
C GLY A 110 -1.06 21.95 3.03
N LEU A 111 -0.34 20.86 3.29
CA LEU A 111 1.03 20.64 2.79
C LEU A 111 1.03 20.17 1.32
N VAL A 112 -0.04 19.55 0.89
CA VAL A 112 -0.27 19.14 -0.51
C VAL A 112 -1.67 19.57 -0.95
N VAL A 113 -1.84 19.75 -2.26
CA VAL A 113 -3.17 19.94 -2.86
C VAL A 113 -3.99 18.65 -2.69
N GLU A 114 -5.31 18.77 -2.61
CA GLU A 114 -6.23 17.62 -2.51
C GLU A 114 -5.92 16.56 -3.58
N CYS A 115 -5.56 15.36 -3.14
CA CYS A 115 -5.06 14.24 -3.94
C CYS A 115 -5.70 12.88 -3.59
N VAL A 116 -6.18 12.68 -2.36
CA VAL A 116 -6.69 11.44 -1.74
C VAL A 116 -8.09 11.65 -1.16
N ARG A 117 -8.40 12.81 -0.52
CA ARG A 117 -9.71 13.06 0.14
C ARG A 117 -10.93 12.79 -0.75
N LYS A 118 -10.82 13.03 -2.06
CA LYS A 118 -11.88 12.76 -3.05
C LYS A 118 -11.47 11.73 -4.11
N GLY A 119 -10.41 10.96 -3.87
CA GLY A 119 -9.87 10.01 -4.84
C GLY A 119 -9.64 10.63 -6.22
N MET A 120 -10.13 9.97 -7.28
CA MET A 120 -10.08 10.48 -8.66
C MET A 120 -10.97 11.73 -8.92
N ALA A 121 -11.68 12.25 -7.93
CA ALA A 121 -12.37 13.55 -8.02
C ALA A 121 -11.60 14.69 -7.31
N SER A 122 -10.43 14.39 -6.75
CA SER A 122 -9.60 15.38 -6.04
C SER A 122 -9.15 16.50 -6.98
N GLU A 123 -9.10 17.73 -6.46
CA GLU A 123 -8.71 18.90 -7.26
C GLU A 123 -7.33 18.78 -7.89
N GLY A 124 -6.32 18.33 -7.14
CA GLY A 124 -4.97 18.14 -7.64
C GLY A 124 -4.92 17.12 -8.78
N PHE A 125 -5.67 16.02 -8.65
CA PHE A 125 -5.76 15.04 -9.73
C PHE A 125 -6.47 15.60 -10.97
N ARG A 126 -7.56 16.37 -10.82
CA ARG A 126 -8.26 16.96 -11.99
C ARG A 126 -7.36 17.89 -12.80
N VAL A 127 -6.47 18.64 -12.14
CA VAL A 127 -5.46 19.46 -12.82
C VAL A 127 -4.45 18.58 -13.54
N PHE A 128 -3.91 17.55 -12.87
CA PHE A 128 -2.97 16.62 -13.48
C PHE A 128 -3.57 15.86 -14.67
N GLU A 129 -4.80 15.38 -14.54
CA GLU A 129 -5.59 14.70 -15.58
C GLU A 129 -5.80 15.60 -16.81
N MET A 130 -6.10 16.88 -16.60
CA MET A 130 -6.22 17.85 -17.69
C MET A 130 -4.89 18.03 -18.43
N LEU A 131 -3.77 18.12 -17.69
CA LEU A 131 -2.44 18.33 -18.26
C LEU A 131 -1.89 17.09 -18.97
N SER A 132 -2.20 15.89 -18.47
CA SER A 132 -1.75 14.63 -19.07
C SER A 132 -2.45 14.34 -20.40
N GLY A 133 -3.64 14.91 -20.64
CA GLY A 133 -4.35 14.83 -21.91
C GLY A 133 -4.68 13.40 -22.35
N GLY A 134 -4.80 12.45 -21.41
CA GLY A 134 -5.04 11.04 -21.68
C GLY A 134 -3.82 10.25 -22.19
N ALA A 135 -2.61 10.84 -22.16
CA ALA A 135 -1.39 10.18 -22.62
C ALA A 135 -0.92 9.01 -21.73
N LEU A 136 -1.43 8.93 -20.50
CA LEU A 136 -1.00 7.96 -19.48
C LEU A 136 -1.93 6.75 -19.35
N GLY A 137 -2.83 6.55 -20.32
CA GLY A 137 -3.75 5.43 -20.36
C GLY A 137 -5.11 5.76 -19.76
N SER A 138 -5.69 4.79 -19.05
CA SER A 138 -6.96 4.94 -18.34
C SER A 138 -6.88 6.02 -17.26
N ARG A 139 -8.06 6.45 -16.80
CA ARG A 139 -8.17 7.43 -15.71
C ARG A 139 -7.48 6.94 -14.43
N TYR A 140 -7.63 5.66 -14.10
CA TYR A 140 -6.96 5.05 -12.97
C TYR A 140 -5.44 4.97 -13.15
N GLU A 141 -4.93 4.58 -14.33
CA GLU A 141 -3.48 4.61 -14.61
C GLU A 141 -2.91 6.02 -14.46
N THR A 142 -3.64 7.02 -14.95
CA THR A 142 -3.28 8.43 -14.78
C THR A 142 -3.28 8.84 -13.30
N TYR A 143 -4.27 8.39 -12.50
CA TYR A 143 -4.35 8.67 -11.07
C TYR A 143 -3.22 7.99 -10.28
N ARG A 144 -2.87 6.76 -10.65
CA ARG A 144 -1.71 6.06 -10.09
C ARG A 144 -0.43 6.86 -10.36
N VAL A 145 -0.18 7.28 -11.60
CA VAL A 145 1.01 8.09 -11.94
C VAL A 145 1.02 9.40 -11.15
N PHE A 146 -0.13 10.06 -11.00
CA PHE A 146 -0.25 11.27 -10.17
C PHE A 146 0.17 11.03 -8.71
N LEU A 147 -0.31 9.95 -8.08
CA LEU A 147 0.09 9.59 -6.71
C LEU A 147 1.57 9.22 -6.63
N GLU A 148 2.09 8.50 -7.62
CA GLU A 148 3.52 8.15 -7.70
C GLU A 148 4.42 9.40 -7.81
N CYS A 149 4.02 10.42 -8.58
CA CYS A 149 4.73 11.70 -8.63
C CYS A 149 4.71 12.43 -7.29
N LEU A 150 3.57 12.40 -6.57
CA LEU A 150 3.50 12.97 -5.21
C LEU A 150 4.40 12.20 -4.23
N PHE A 151 4.49 10.88 -4.35
CA PHE A 151 5.41 10.10 -3.54
C PHE A 151 6.87 10.48 -3.84
N ASP A 152 7.24 10.62 -5.11
CA ASP A 152 8.62 11.00 -5.47
C ASP A 152 8.99 12.39 -4.92
N GLU A 153 8.08 13.36 -4.99
CA GLU A 153 8.29 14.69 -4.42
C GLU A 153 8.46 14.62 -2.90
N LEU A 154 7.56 13.95 -2.20
CA LEU A 154 7.60 13.84 -0.74
C LEU A 154 8.74 12.95 -0.23
N ALA A 155 9.30 12.07 -1.06
CA ALA A 155 10.45 11.25 -0.71
C ALA A 155 11.72 12.08 -0.49
N MET A 156 11.79 13.30 -1.04
CA MET A 156 12.91 14.22 -0.82
C MET A 156 13.05 14.61 0.66
N ASP A 157 11.92 14.75 1.37
CA ASP A 157 11.90 15.11 2.79
C ASP A 157 11.68 13.89 3.70
N LEU A 158 10.86 12.93 3.26
CA LEU A 158 10.47 11.74 4.04
C LEU A 158 10.63 10.44 3.24
N GLY A 159 11.85 10.21 2.76
CA GLY A 159 12.19 9.05 1.92
C GLY A 159 11.84 7.70 2.54
N VAL A 160 12.00 7.53 3.86
CA VAL A 160 11.64 6.29 4.57
C VAL A 160 10.20 5.83 4.33
N LEU A 161 9.29 6.77 4.02
CA LEU A 161 7.89 6.48 3.76
C LEU A 161 7.58 6.43 2.26
N PHE A 162 8.05 7.42 1.51
CA PHE A 162 7.59 7.64 0.14
C PHE A 162 8.53 7.08 -0.95
N ASP A 163 9.74 6.65 -0.60
CA ASP A 163 10.68 6.08 -1.58
C ASP A 163 10.14 4.80 -2.23
N ARG A 164 9.84 4.91 -3.54
CA ARG A 164 9.27 3.83 -4.35
C ARG A 164 10.30 2.86 -4.89
N SER A 165 11.60 3.10 -4.67
CA SER A 165 12.66 2.15 -5.03
C SER A 165 12.70 0.93 -4.10
N THR A 166 11.98 1.01 -2.97
CA THR A 166 11.88 -0.08 -2.01
C THR A 166 11.09 -1.27 -2.60
N PRO A 167 11.53 -2.52 -2.36
CA PRO A 167 10.84 -3.70 -2.89
C PRO A 167 9.36 -3.81 -2.48
N GLN A 168 8.98 -3.26 -1.32
CA GLN A 168 7.59 -3.20 -0.84
C GLN A 168 6.68 -2.29 -1.70
N SER A 169 7.27 -1.47 -2.57
CA SER A 169 6.56 -0.59 -3.51
C SER A 169 6.28 -1.25 -4.86
N ALA A 170 6.71 -2.50 -5.05
CA ALA A 170 6.69 -3.17 -6.35
C ALA A 170 5.28 -3.40 -6.91
N VAL A 171 4.28 -3.58 -6.03
CA VAL A 171 2.88 -3.77 -6.44
C VAL A 171 2.03 -2.63 -5.91
N PHE A 172 1.26 -2.03 -6.82
CA PHE A 172 0.29 -0.99 -6.50
C PHE A 172 -1.12 -1.61 -6.38
N PRO A 173 -1.98 -1.15 -5.46
CA PRO A 173 -3.34 -1.68 -5.33
C PRO A 173 -4.13 -1.55 -6.63
N SER A 174 -4.90 -2.56 -7.03
CA SER A 174 -5.75 -2.50 -8.22
C SER A 174 -6.77 -1.33 -8.17
N GLU A 175 -7.36 -0.95 -9.30
CA GLU A 175 -8.37 0.12 -9.36
C GLU A 175 -9.49 -0.10 -8.34
N ARG A 176 -10.10 -1.29 -8.36
CA ARG A 176 -11.17 -1.64 -7.42
C ARG A 176 -10.72 -1.54 -5.97
N CYS A 177 -9.55 -2.11 -5.65
CA CYS A 177 -9.05 -2.09 -4.27
C CYS A 177 -8.75 -0.66 -3.79
N LEU A 178 -8.12 0.16 -4.64
CA LEU A 178 -7.80 1.54 -4.32
C LEU A 178 -9.08 2.35 -4.06
N GLU A 179 -10.10 2.22 -4.92
CA GLU A 179 -11.39 2.90 -4.72
C GLU A 179 -12.03 2.52 -3.38
N GLU A 180 -12.08 1.22 -3.07
CA GLU A 180 -12.65 0.73 -1.80
C GLU A 180 -11.83 1.19 -0.58
N VAL A 181 -10.50 1.25 -0.68
CA VAL A 181 -9.64 1.76 0.39
C VAL A 181 -9.85 3.26 0.59
N LEU A 182 -9.95 4.03 -0.49
CA LEU A 182 -10.22 5.47 -0.43
C LEU A 182 -11.61 5.77 0.14
N GLU A 183 -12.62 4.96 -0.16
CA GLU A 183 -13.95 5.08 0.44
C GLU A 183 -13.87 4.91 1.96
N VAL A 184 -13.16 3.88 2.44
CA VAL A 184 -12.99 3.61 3.87
C VAL A 184 -12.17 4.73 4.55
N LEU A 185 -11.08 5.20 3.94
CA LEU A 185 -10.24 6.27 4.48
C LEU A 185 -10.98 7.61 4.61
N ASN A 186 -11.91 7.87 3.69
CA ASN A 186 -12.59 9.16 3.58
C ASN A 186 -13.99 9.17 4.19
N GLN A 187 -14.33 8.17 5.01
CA GLN A 187 -15.58 8.14 5.77
C GLN A 187 -15.75 9.42 6.60
N PRO A 188 -16.92 10.09 6.57
CA PRO A 188 -17.16 11.37 7.26
C PRO A 188 -16.83 11.34 8.75
N GLU A 189 -17.08 10.22 9.41
CA GLU A 189 -16.78 10.01 10.82
C GLU A 189 -15.28 10.05 11.15
N LEU A 190 -14.39 9.88 10.16
CA LEU A 190 -12.93 9.91 10.35
C LEU A 190 -12.33 11.30 10.13
N VAL A 191 -13.10 12.28 9.61
CA VAL A 191 -12.58 13.61 9.23
C VAL A 191 -11.79 14.26 10.38
N HIS A 192 -12.33 14.21 11.59
CA HIS A 192 -11.69 14.79 12.77
C HIS A 192 -10.36 14.12 13.16
N LEU A 193 -10.12 12.87 12.74
CA LEU A 193 -8.88 12.14 13.07
C LEU A 193 -7.70 12.62 12.23
N TRP A 194 -7.94 13.11 11.00
CA TRP A 194 -6.85 13.54 10.12
C TRP A 194 -6.17 14.84 10.58
N SER A 195 -6.80 15.59 11.49
CA SER A 195 -6.19 16.76 12.13
C SER A 195 -5.33 16.42 13.34
N GLU A 196 -5.41 15.20 13.88
CA GLU A 196 -4.68 14.79 15.08
C GLU A 196 -3.28 14.27 14.71
N ASP A 197 -2.25 14.62 15.49
CA ASP A 197 -0.85 14.24 15.21
C ASP A 197 -0.57 12.76 15.47
N GLU A 198 -1.28 12.15 16.42
CA GLU A 198 -1.08 10.74 16.79
C GLU A 198 -1.65 9.75 15.76
N THR A 199 -2.48 10.20 14.82
CA THR A 199 -3.24 9.33 13.91
C THR A 199 -2.34 8.39 13.11
N ILE A 200 -1.23 8.89 12.56
CA ILE A 200 -0.30 8.03 11.80
C ILE A 200 0.35 6.96 12.68
N GLY A 201 0.70 7.31 13.93
CA GLY A 201 1.27 6.39 14.89
C GLY A 201 0.29 5.28 15.26
N TRP A 202 -0.98 5.61 15.43
CA TRP A 202 -2.03 4.61 15.67
C TRP A 202 -2.31 3.75 14.44
N ILE A 203 -2.26 4.29 13.22
CA ILE A 203 -2.37 3.49 11.99
C ILE A 203 -1.27 2.44 11.91
N TYR A 204 -0.01 2.85 12.15
CA TYR A 204 1.13 1.94 12.23
C TYR A 204 0.89 0.83 13.25
N GLN A 205 0.48 1.22 14.47
CA GLN A 205 0.22 0.26 15.54
C GLN A 205 -0.91 -0.70 15.16
N TYR A 206 -2.07 -0.22 14.69
CA TYR A 206 -3.22 -1.07 14.40
C TYR A 206 -3.02 -1.98 13.20
N PHE A 207 -2.17 -1.60 12.24
CA PHE A 207 -1.92 -2.42 11.06
C PHE A 207 -1.18 -3.71 11.41
N ASN A 208 -0.08 -3.61 12.17
CA ASN A 208 0.72 -4.77 12.51
C ASN A 208 0.01 -5.62 13.58
N PRO A 209 -0.10 -6.96 13.42
CA PRO A 209 -0.70 -7.82 14.41
C PRO A 209 0.05 -7.77 15.76
N PRO A 210 -0.60 -8.06 16.90
CA PRO A 210 0.00 -7.95 18.23
C PRO A 210 1.28 -8.77 18.43
N GLU A 211 1.45 -9.87 17.68
CA GLU A 211 2.60 -10.76 17.78
C GLU A 211 3.87 -10.13 17.16
N GLU A 212 3.75 -9.49 16.00
CA GLU A 212 4.85 -8.72 15.38
C GLU A 212 5.21 -7.47 16.19
N ARG A 213 4.25 -6.86 16.89
CA ARG A 213 4.51 -5.73 17.80
C ARG A 213 5.42 -6.10 18.99
N LYS A 214 5.42 -7.37 19.41
CA LYS A 214 6.29 -7.84 20.50
C LYS A 214 7.71 -8.09 19.98
N ALA A 215 7.84 -8.69 18.80
CA ALA A 215 9.15 -8.97 18.18
C ALA A 215 9.91 -7.69 17.78
N MET A 216 9.22 -6.58 17.47
CA MET A 216 9.87 -5.28 17.18
C MET A 216 10.28 -4.49 18.43
N ARG A 217 9.89 -4.92 19.63
CA ARG A 217 10.20 -4.25 20.91
C ARG A 217 11.33 -4.93 21.70
N GLU A 218 11.76 -6.11 21.26
CA GLU A 218 12.92 -6.87 21.76
C GLU A 218 14.12 -6.69 20.83
#